data_AF-A0A932JSM7-F1
#
_entry.id   AF-A0A932JSM7-F1
#
_cell.length_a   1.000
_cell.length_b   1.000
_cell.length_c   1.000
_cell.angle_alpha   90.00
_cell.angle_beta   90.00
_cell.angle_gamma   90.00
#
_symmetry.space_group_name_H-M   'P 1'
#
loop_
_entity.id
_entity.type
_entity.pdbx_description
1 polymer ?
#
loop_
_entity_poly.entity_id
_entity_poly.type
_entity_poly.pdbx_seq_one_letter_code
_entity_poly.pdbx_strand_id
1 'polypeptide(L)'
;MKSITIHGMDADLASRLERSARESGLSLNKTIKKLLAGALGISPAGAGRRRSFQGLCGKWSKEQAKEFRQAVSDLERVEPEDWA
;
A
#
# COMPACT_ATOMS: atom_id res chain seq x y z
N MET A 1 -13.45 20.46 11.68
CA MET A 1 -13.77 19.61 10.51
C MET A 1 -14.66 20.39 9.57
N LYS A 2 -14.38 20.40 8.27
CA LYS A 2 -15.33 20.90 7.28
C LYS A 2 -16.16 19.72 6.82
N SER A 3 -17.47 19.78 7.00
CA SER A 3 -18.40 18.82 6.40
C SER A 3 -18.74 19.31 5.00
N ILE A 4 -18.77 18.39 4.04
CA ILE A 4 -19.23 18.67 2.68
C ILE A 4 -20.39 17.72 2.37
N THR A 5 -21.44 18.27 1.77
CA THR A 5 -22.56 17.50 1.25
C THR A 5 -22.51 17.59 -0.27
N ILE A 6 -22.46 16.44 -0.96
CA ILE A 6 -22.49 16.39 -2.42
C ILE A 6 -23.97 16.25 -2.82
N HIS A 7 -24.55 17.32 -3.36
CA HIS A 7 -25.92 17.32 -3.87
C HIS A 7 -25.95 16.77 -5.31
N GLY A 8 -27.07 16.15 -5.69
CA GLY A 8 -27.28 15.69 -7.07
C GLY A 8 -26.37 14.53 -7.50
N MET A 9 -25.98 13.66 -6.56
CA MET A 9 -25.20 12.48 -6.89
C MET A 9 -26.06 11.49 -7.69
N ASP A 10 -25.61 11.18 -8.90
CA ASP A 10 -26.24 10.17 -9.75
C ASP A 10 -26.18 8.77 -9.10
N ALA A 11 -27.22 7.96 -9.34
CA ALA A 11 -27.36 6.64 -8.74
C ALA A 11 -26.27 5.65 -9.21
N ASP A 12 -25.81 5.74 -10.46
CA ASP A 12 -24.70 4.93 -10.97
C ASP A 12 -23.39 5.31 -10.27
N LEU A 13 -23.14 6.62 -10.10
CA LEU A 13 -21.97 7.11 -9.37
C LEU A 13 -21.96 6.64 -7.92
N ALA A 14 -23.10 6.72 -7.22
CA ALA A 14 -23.25 6.23 -5.86
C ALA A 14 -22.97 4.71 -5.77
N SER A 15 -23.55 3.92 -6.68
CA SER A 15 -23.36 2.47 -6.74
C SER A 15 -21.89 2.09 -6.98
N ARG A 16 -21.22 2.79 -7.90
CA ARG A 16 -19.78 2.58 -8.18
C ARG A 16 -18.89 2.92 -7.00
N LEU A 17 -19.20 3.99 -6.27
CA LEU A 17 -18.47 4.37 -5.06
C LEU A 17 -18.62 3.33 -3.95
N GLU A 18 -19.84 2.82 -3.73
CA GLU A 18 -20.08 1.76 -2.76
C GLU A 18 -19.36 0.46 -3.13
N ARG A 19 -19.40 0.07 -4.42
CA ARG A 19 -18.68 -1.10 -4.92
C ARG A 19 -17.18 -0.96 -4.69
N SER A 20 -16.60 0.16 -5.09
CA SER A 20 -15.17 0.44 -4.89
C SER A 20 -14.77 0.41 -3.41
N ALA A 21 -15.65 0.90 -2.52
CA ALA A 21 -15.44 0.85 -1.07
C ALA A 21 -15.44 -0.60 -0.55
N ARG A 22 -16.39 -1.44 -0.99
CA ARG A 22 -16.45 -2.87 -0.64
C ARG A 22 -15.21 -3.63 -1.14
N GLU A 23 -14.85 -3.46 -2.40
CA GLU A 23 -13.67 -4.12 -3.01
C GLU A 23 -12.36 -3.72 -2.32
N SER A 24 -12.25 -2.45 -1.91
CA SER A 24 -11.07 -1.94 -1.22
C SER A 24 -11.05 -2.23 0.29
N GLY A 25 -12.14 -2.75 0.85
CA GLY A 25 -12.32 -2.91 2.30
C GLY A 25 -12.26 -1.58 3.07
N LEU A 26 -12.65 -0.47 2.44
CA LEU A 26 -12.62 0.88 3.01
C LEU A 26 -14.03 1.38 3.29
N SER A 27 -14.16 2.31 4.25
CA SER A 27 -15.42 3.04 4.40
C SER A 27 -15.62 3.98 3.22
N LEU A 28 -16.88 4.25 2.86
CA LEU A 28 -17.24 5.14 1.74
C LEU A 28 -16.52 6.50 1.81
N ASN A 29 -16.47 7.11 3.00
CA ASN A 29 -15.76 8.38 3.21
C ASN A 29 -14.24 8.24 2.97
N LYS A 30 -13.60 7.14 3.38
CA LYS A 30 -12.17 6.90 3.09
C LYS A 30 -11.94 6.70 1.59
N THR A 31 -12.84 6.02 0.90
CA THR A 31 -12.79 5.82 -0.56
C THR A 31 -12.90 7.16 -1.29
N ILE A 32 -13.89 7.99 -0.95
CA ILE A 32 -14.08 9.33 -1.53
C ILE A 32 -12.85 10.20 -1.29
N LYS A 33 -12.30 10.23 -0.06
CA LYS A 33 -11.07 10.97 0.24
C LYS A 33 -9.89 10.50 -0.59
N LYS A 34 -9.72 9.18 -0.76
CA LYS A 34 -8.63 8.61 -1.57
C LYS A 34 -8.76 8.99 -3.05
N LEU A 35 -9.98 8.93 -3.59
CA LEU A 35 -10.25 9.30 -4.99
C LEU A 35 -10.01 10.80 -5.24
N LEU A 36 -10.54 11.67 -4.38
CA LEU A 36 -10.31 13.11 -4.46
C LEU A 36 -8.83 13.46 -4.31
N ALA A 37 -8.14 12.83 -3.35
CA ALA A 37 -6.72 13.04 -3.15
C ALA A 37 -5.91 12.62 -4.40
N GLY A 38 -6.23 11.47 -5.00
CA GLY A 38 -5.61 11.03 -6.26
C GLY A 38 -5.88 11.98 -7.43
N ALA A 39 -7.13 12.43 -7.60
CA ALA A 39 -7.51 13.36 -8.66
C ALA A 39 -6.84 14.73 -8.54
N LEU A 40 -6.55 15.17 -7.31
CA LEU A 40 -5.89 16.45 -7.02
C LEU A 40 -4.37 16.33 -6.85
N GLY A 41 -3.77 15.14 -7.07
CA GLY A 41 -2.34 14.90 -6.89
C GLY A 41 -1.87 14.96 -5.43
N ILE A 42 -2.79 14.88 -4.47
CA ILE A 42 -2.51 14.92 -3.03
C ILE A 42 -2.17 13.49 -2.60
N SER A 43 -0.88 13.20 -2.39
CA SER A 43 -0.50 11.94 -1.72
C SER A 43 -1.02 11.98 -0.28
N PRO A 44 -1.80 10.97 0.18
CA PRO A 44 -2.27 10.97 1.56
C PRO A 44 -1.05 10.85 2.48
N ALA A 45 -0.87 11.83 3.37
CA ALA A 45 0.19 11.82 4.37
C ALA A 45 0.15 10.48 5.13
N GLY A 46 1.19 9.66 4.95
CA GLY A 46 1.36 8.37 5.62
C GLY A 46 0.76 7.13 4.93
N ALA A 47 0.04 7.25 3.80
CA ALA A 47 -0.58 6.07 3.15
C ALA A 47 0.33 5.33 2.14
N GLY A 48 1.43 5.94 1.69
CA GLY A 48 2.08 5.55 0.43
C GLY A 48 3.15 4.46 0.48
N ARG A 49 3.74 4.11 1.64
CA ARG A 49 4.91 3.19 1.65
C ARG A 49 4.63 1.78 2.15
N ARG A 50 3.87 1.61 3.25
CA ARG A 50 3.65 0.28 3.84
C ARG A 50 2.73 -0.63 3.03
N ARG A 51 1.70 -0.09 2.37
CA ARG A 51 0.71 -0.90 1.64
C ARG A 51 1.20 -1.39 0.29
N SER A 52 2.04 -0.62 -0.40
CA SER A 52 2.55 -0.96 -1.73
C SER A 52 3.39 -2.25 -1.75
N PHE A 53 4.06 -2.56 -0.65
CA PHE A 53 4.92 -3.76 -0.55
C PHE A 53 4.26 -4.93 0.18
N GLN A 54 3.01 -4.79 0.62
CA GLN A 54 2.32 -5.85 1.37
C GLN A 54 2.21 -7.15 0.55
N GLY A 55 2.11 -7.05 -0.78
CA GLY A 55 2.11 -8.21 -1.68
C GLY A 55 3.46 -8.92 -1.80
N LEU A 56 4.57 -8.30 -1.35
CA LEU A 56 5.92 -8.88 -1.39
C LEU A 56 6.34 -9.48 -0.03
N CYS A 57 5.68 -9.09 1.06
CA CYS A 57 6.01 -9.57 2.39
C CYS A 57 5.48 -11.01 2.63
N GLY A 58 6.27 -11.84 3.32
CA GLY A 58 5.83 -13.16 3.82
C GLY A 58 5.64 -14.23 2.74
N LYS A 59 6.23 -14.06 1.55
CA LYS A 59 6.05 -14.98 0.42
C LYS A 59 6.95 -16.22 0.45
N TRP A 60 8.02 -16.19 1.22
CA TRP A 60 9.03 -17.25 1.21
C TRP A 60 8.71 -18.33 2.23
N SER A 61 8.87 -19.59 1.85
CA SER A 61 8.90 -20.70 2.79
C SER A 61 10.18 -20.66 3.63
N LYS A 62 10.21 -21.44 4.72
CA LYS A 62 11.40 -21.56 5.57
C LYS A 62 12.58 -22.17 4.81
N GLU A 63 12.29 -23.11 3.92
CA GLU A 63 13.27 -23.81 3.09
C GLU A 63 13.87 -22.84 2.06
N GLN A 64 13.04 -22.07 1.35
CA GLN A 64 13.49 -21.04 0.41
C GLN A 64 14.36 -19.99 1.09
N ALA A 65 13.98 -19.56 2.30
CA ALA A 65 14.77 -18.63 3.09
C ALA A 65 16.09 -19.22 3.56
N LYS A 66 16.16 -20.53 3.82
CA LYS A 66 17.40 -21.20 4.21
C LYS A 66 18.36 -21.34 3.02
N GLU A 67 17.85 -21.80 1.88
CA GLU A 67 18.62 -21.97 0.65
C GLU A 67 19.25 -20.66 0.18
N PHE A 68 18.46 -19.58 0.14
CA PHE A 68 18.96 -18.26 -0.23
C PHE A 68 20.06 -17.77 0.71
N ARG A 69 19.87 -17.90 2.04
CA ARG A 69 20.89 -17.49 3.02
C ARG A 69 22.20 -18.25 2.85
N GLN A 70 22.13 -19.54 2.51
CA GLN A 70 23.34 -20.31 2.21
C GLN A 70 24.03 -19.80 0.94
N ALA A 71 23.26 -19.51 -0.11
CA ALA A 71 23.77 -19.02 -1.39
C ALA A 71 24.46 -17.65 -1.32
N VAL A 72 24.08 -16.80 -0.36
CA VAL A 72 24.63 -15.44 -0.17
C VAL A 72 25.51 -15.31 1.07
N SER A 73 25.92 -16.43 1.66
CA SER A 73 26.66 -16.43 2.93
C SER A 73 28.04 -15.76 2.84
N ASP A 74 28.62 -15.70 1.64
CA ASP A 74 29.84 -14.96 1.33
C ASP A 74 29.67 -13.45 1.48
N LEU A 75 28.48 -12.92 1.18
CA LEU A 75 28.17 -11.49 1.31
C LEU A 75 28.02 -11.03 2.77
N GLU A 76 27.87 -11.96 3.72
CA GLU A 76 27.80 -11.63 5.16
C GLU A 76 29.20 -11.48 5.79
N ARG A 77 30.27 -11.82 5.07
CA ARG A 77 31.63 -11.67 5.56
C ARG A 77 32.04 -10.20 5.50
N VAL A 78 32.29 -9.61 6.67
CA VAL A 78 32.84 -8.26 6.76
C VAL A 78 34.37 -8.34 6.71
N GLU A 79 34.96 -7.80 5.66
CA GLU A 79 36.41 -7.63 5.56
C GLU A 79 36.81 -6.31 6.25
N PRO A 80 37.59 -6.33 7.34
CA PRO A 80 38.00 -5.11 8.02
C PRO A 80 38.78 -4.14 7.12
N GLU A 81 39.46 -4.66 6.11
CA GLU A 81 40.25 -3.91 5.14
C GLU A 81 39.39 -3.01 4.24
N ASP A 82 38.11 -3.36 4.01
CA ASP A 82 37.18 -2.55 3.21
C ASP A 82 36.71 -1.28 3.95
N TRP A 83 36.99 -1.17 5.26
CA TRP A 83 36.53 -0.09 6.13
C TRP A 83 37.66 0.79 6.70
N ALA A 84 38.91 0.56 6.30
CA ALA A 84 40.08 1.35 6.68
C ALA A 84 40.24 2.61 5.81
#